data_AF-A0A7J2JPK0-F1
#
_entry.id   AF-A0A7J2JPK0-F1
#
_cell.length_a   1.000
_cell.length_b   1.000
_cell.length_c   1.000
_cell.angle_alpha   90.00
_cell.angle_beta   90.00
_cell.angle_gamma   90.00
#
_symmetry.space_group_name_H-M   'P 1'
#
loop_
_entity.id
_entity.type
_entity.pdbx_description
1 polymer ?
#
loop_
_entity_poly.entity_id
_entity_poly.type
_entity_poly.pdbx_seq_one_letter_code
_entity_poly.pdbx_strand_id
1 'polypeptide(L)'
;MKYLLVTGELARDYVREYAEQSNIEFDVIAVPFPVAALLTPRFVVEHLKKIDLSGYDVILVPGLLRGSAKVIEDALGIPTYKGPKDAADLPMVMERVRRGVKLSHDVPACELLNMNTAKDAEREFEEAVKRALGNLREGSYLKLRDLVI
;
A
#
# COMPACT_ATOMS: atom_id res chain seq x y z
N MET A 1 1.90 15.60 -3.55
CA MET A 1 1.65 14.40 -4.36
C MET A 1 0.37 13.77 -3.85
N LYS A 2 -0.65 13.72 -4.68
CA LYS A 2 -1.95 13.14 -4.37
C LYS A 2 -2.17 11.86 -5.17
N TYR A 3 -2.56 10.79 -4.49
CA TYR A 3 -2.75 9.47 -5.06
C TYR A 3 -4.22 9.19 -5.33
N LEU A 4 -4.53 8.55 -6.44
CA LEU A 4 -5.82 7.94 -6.67
C LEU A 4 -5.70 6.41 -6.55
N LEU A 5 -6.36 5.84 -5.56
CA LEU A 5 -6.38 4.39 -5.32
C LEU A 5 -7.64 3.80 -5.95
N VAL A 6 -7.47 2.92 -6.94
CA VAL A 6 -8.57 2.22 -7.60
C VAL A 6 -8.77 0.87 -6.94
N THR A 7 -10.01 0.52 -6.61
CA THR A 7 -10.37 -0.78 -6.04
C THR A 7 -11.76 -1.25 -6.47
N GLY A 8 -12.13 -2.48 -6.12
CA GLY A 8 -13.51 -2.97 -6.24
C GLY A 8 -14.34 -2.57 -5.02
N GLU A 9 -15.66 -2.75 -5.11
CA GLU A 9 -16.62 -2.30 -4.09
C GLU A 9 -16.36 -2.91 -2.72
N LEU A 10 -16.10 -4.21 -2.64
CA LEU A 10 -15.97 -4.92 -1.36
C LEU A 10 -14.69 -4.55 -0.60
N ALA A 11 -13.66 -4.07 -1.30
CA ALA A 11 -12.37 -3.73 -0.70
C ALA A 11 -12.22 -2.22 -0.44
N ARG A 12 -13.27 -1.41 -0.65
CA ARG A 12 -13.20 0.05 -0.52
C ARG A 12 -12.71 0.50 0.87
N ASP A 13 -13.38 0.03 1.90
CA ASP A 13 -13.09 0.45 3.28
C ASP A 13 -11.76 -0.12 3.75
N TYR A 14 -11.46 -1.37 3.38
CA TYR A 14 -10.18 -2.02 3.64
C TYR A 14 -9.00 -1.27 3.01
N VAL A 15 -9.13 -0.84 1.75
CA VAL A 15 -8.11 -0.02 1.07
C VAL A 15 -7.94 1.34 1.74
N ARG A 16 -9.05 1.98 2.13
CA ARG A 16 -9.02 3.27 2.83
C ARG A 16 -8.30 3.17 4.17
N GLU A 17 -8.67 2.19 4.99
CA GLU A 17 -8.09 1.97 6.32
C GLU A 17 -6.56 1.89 6.28
N TYR A 18 -5.99 1.13 5.33
CA TYR A 18 -4.53 1.04 5.21
C TYR A 18 -3.92 2.26 4.53
N ALA A 19 -4.59 2.87 3.56
CA ALA A 19 -4.09 4.09 2.94
C ALA A 19 -3.94 5.25 3.95
N GLU A 20 -4.84 5.36 4.93
CA GLU A 20 -4.79 6.35 6.02
C GLU A 20 -3.54 6.21 6.90
N GLN A 21 -2.91 5.04 6.94
CA GLN A 21 -1.66 4.83 7.69
C GLN A 21 -0.43 5.35 6.91
N SER A 22 -0.56 5.58 5.61
CA SER A 22 0.43 6.33 4.83
C SER A 22 0.15 7.82 5.06
N ASN A 23 1.09 8.58 5.61
CA ASN A 23 0.95 10.04 5.80
C ASN A 23 1.01 10.80 4.44
N ILE A 24 0.27 10.34 3.45
CA ILE A 24 0.28 10.75 2.05
C ILE A 24 -1.15 11.08 1.65
N GLU A 25 -1.35 12.14 0.88
CA GLU A 25 -2.67 12.53 0.41
C GLU A 25 -3.20 11.54 -0.63
N PHE A 26 -4.43 11.06 -0.46
CA PHE A 26 -5.05 10.10 -1.38
C PHE A 26 -6.57 10.28 -1.47
N ASP A 27 -7.15 9.77 -2.56
CA ASP A 27 -8.57 9.43 -2.64
C ASP A 27 -8.72 7.95 -3.04
N VAL A 28 -9.82 7.34 -2.62
CA VAL A 28 -10.17 5.95 -2.97
C VAL A 28 -11.41 5.96 -3.86
N ILE A 29 -11.29 5.35 -5.04
CA ILE A 29 -12.42 5.11 -5.95
C ILE A 29 -12.67 3.61 -6.07
N ALA A 30 -13.88 3.22 -5.67
CA ALA A 30 -14.42 1.91 -5.97
C ALA A 30 -15.10 1.95 -7.34
N VAL A 31 -14.59 1.18 -8.29
CA VAL A 31 -15.31 0.94 -9.56
C VAL A 31 -16.44 -0.06 -9.31
N PRO A 32 -17.53 -0.04 -10.12
CA PRO A 32 -18.74 -0.85 -9.87
C PRO A 32 -18.50 -2.32 -10.24
N PHE A 33 -17.67 -2.98 -9.44
CA PHE A 33 -17.31 -4.38 -9.55
C PHE A 33 -16.97 -4.91 -8.14
N PRO A 34 -17.51 -6.08 -7.71
CA PRO A 34 -17.31 -6.55 -6.34
C PRO A 34 -15.84 -6.80 -5.97
N VAL A 35 -15.08 -7.43 -6.87
CA VAL A 35 -13.69 -7.87 -6.61
C VAL A 35 -12.72 -7.31 -7.63
N ALA A 36 -11.66 -6.67 -7.13
CA ALA A 36 -10.61 -6.03 -7.91
C ALA A 36 -9.89 -6.95 -8.91
N ALA A 37 -9.71 -8.24 -8.58
CA ALA A 37 -9.00 -9.21 -9.42
C ALA A 37 -9.71 -9.54 -10.75
N LEU A 38 -10.97 -9.17 -10.89
CA LEU A 38 -11.77 -9.37 -12.09
C LEU A 38 -11.82 -8.14 -13.00
N LEU A 39 -11.21 -7.04 -12.56
CA LEU A 39 -11.12 -5.81 -13.33
C LEU A 39 -10.17 -5.95 -14.52
N THR A 40 -10.47 -5.18 -15.56
CA THR A 40 -9.60 -5.00 -16.73
C THR A 40 -9.16 -3.53 -16.83
N PRO A 41 -8.02 -3.23 -17.48
CA PRO A 41 -7.53 -1.87 -17.60
C PRO A 41 -8.51 -0.97 -18.36
N ARG A 42 -9.14 -1.52 -19.41
CA ARG A 42 -10.15 -0.80 -20.20
C ARG A 42 -11.37 -0.42 -19.36
N PHE A 43 -11.87 -1.31 -18.52
CA PHE A 43 -12.99 -0.99 -17.63
C PHE A 43 -12.65 0.13 -16.65
N VAL A 44 -11.44 0.11 -16.09
CA VAL A 44 -10.95 1.20 -15.23
C VAL A 44 -10.91 2.51 -16.00
N VAL A 45 -10.36 2.54 -17.22
CA VAL A 45 -10.35 3.74 -18.08
C VAL A 45 -11.76 4.29 -18.31
N GLU A 46 -12.70 3.44 -18.71
CA GLU A 46 -14.09 3.86 -18.99
C GLU A 46 -14.79 4.42 -17.74
N HIS A 47 -14.41 3.97 -16.55
CA HIS A 47 -14.92 4.52 -15.30
C HIS A 47 -14.24 5.84 -14.93
N LEU A 48 -12.90 5.91 -15.00
CA LEU A 48 -12.12 7.08 -14.59
C LEU A 48 -12.27 8.27 -15.55
N LYS A 49 -12.64 8.07 -16.82
CA LYS A 49 -12.95 9.17 -17.75
C LYS A 49 -14.17 9.99 -17.34
N LYS A 50 -15.00 9.50 -16.42
CA LYS A 50 -16.26 10.15 -15.99
C LYS A 50 -16.09 11.09 -14.80
N ILE A 51 -14.88 11.20 -14.27
CA ILE A 51 -14.56 11.99 -13.09
C ILE A 51 -13.46 12.99 -13.41
N ASP A 52 -13.35 14.04 -12.59
CA ASP A 52 -12.23 14.96 -12.68
C ASP A 52 -10.97 14.32 -12.07
N LEU A 53 -9.92 14.24 -12.89
CA LEU A 53 -8.63 13.66 -12.51
C LEU A 53 -7.53 14.71 -12.35
N SER A 54 -7.82 16.00 -12.55
CA SER A 54 -6.83 17.08 -12.61
C SER A 54 -5.99 17.27 -11.34
N GLY A 55 -6.45 16.75 -10.20
CA GLY A 55 -5.76 16.83 -8.91
C GLY A 55 -4.88 15.64 -8.54
N TYR A 56 -4.75 14.61 -9.38
CA TYR A 56 -3.98 13.40 -9.05
C TYR A 56 -2.66 13.32 -9.79
N ASP A 57 -1.60 13.00 -9.04
CA ASP A 57 -0.25 12.83 -9.58
C ASP A 57 0.05 11.38 -9.97
N VAL A 58 -0.60 10.42 -9.31
CA VAL A 58 -0.38 8.98 -9.49
C VAL A 58 -1.69 8.22 -9.32
N ILE A 59 -1.91 7.21 -10.16
CA ILE A 59 -2.98 6.23 -9.99
C ILE A 59 -2.35 4.89 -9.58
N LEU A 60 -2.83 4.31 -8.48
CA LEU A 60 -2.51 2.94 -8.10
C LEU A 60 -3.72 2.05 -8.37
N VAL A 61 -3.53 1.03 -9.20
CA VAL A 61 -4.54 0.00 -9.44
C VAL A 61 -4.22 -1.25 -8.65
N PRO A 62 -5.18 -2.16 -8.40
CA PRO A 62 -4.93 -3.38 -7.66
C PRO A 62 -3.83 -4.21 -8.30
N GLY A 63 -2.93 -4.79 -7.50
CA GLY A 63 -1.86 -5.65 -8.00
C GLY A 63 -2.38 -6.84 -8.81
N LEU A 64 -3.57 -7.35 -8.44
CA LEU A 64 -4.23 -8.47 -9.12
C LEU A 64 -5.06 -8.08 -10.35
N LEU A 65 -5.13 -6.80 -10.73
CA LEU A 65 -5.81 -6.37 -11.96
C LEU A 65 -5.22 -7.15 -13.14
N ARG A 66 -6.04 -7.72 -14.03
CA ARG A 66 -5.54 -8.50 -15.16
C ARG A 66 -5.05 -7.59 -16.28
N GLY A 67 -3.82 -7.79 -16.75
CA GLY A 67 -3.23 -6.98 -17.83
C GLY A 67 -2.51 -5.72 -17.33
N SER A 68 -1.88 -4.99 -18.24
CA SER A 68 -0.98 -3.88 -17.91
C SER A 68 -1.70 -2.62 -17.46
N ALA A 69 -1.18 -1.97 -16.41
CA ALA A 69 -1.58 -0.64 -15.98
C ALA A 69 -1.18 0.45 -17.00
N LYS A 70 -0.24 0.14 -17.91
CA LYS A 70 0.21 1.07 -18.97
C LYS A 70 -0.93 1.52 -19.87
N VAL A 71 -1.91 0.64 -20.10
CA VAL A 71 -3.15 0.95 -20.85
C VAL A 71 -3.94 2.10 -20.22
N ILE A 72 -3.92 2.21 -18.89
CA ILE A 72 -4.63 3.26 -18.15
C ILE A 72 -3.82 4.56 -18.24
N GLU A 73 -2.52 4.49 -18.00
CA GLU A 73 -1.61 5.63 -18.12
C GLU A 73 -1.67 6.25 -19.52
N ASP A 74 -1.59 5.44 -20.58
CA ASP A 74 -1.64 5.91 -21.97
C ASP A 74 -2.98 6.58 -22.32
N ALA A 75 -4.07 6.14 -21.68
CA ALA A 75 -5.40 6.68 -21.93
C ALA A 75 -5.72 7.95 -21.12
N LEU A 76 -5.13 8.10 -19.94
CA LEU A 76 -5.45 9.17 -18.98
C LEU A 76 -4.33 10.21 -18.86
N GLY A 77 -3.11 9.90 -19.31
CA GLY A 77 -1.95 10.78 -19.19
C GLY A 77 -1.38 10.91 -17.78
N ILE A 78 -1.88 10.13 -16.81
CA ILE A 78 -1.46 10.16 -15.41
C ILE A 78 -0.64 8.90 -15.11
N PRO A 79 0.56 9.03 -14.49
CA PRO A 79 1.37 7.88 -14.10
C PRO A 79 0.55 6.82 -13.37
N THR A 80 0.51 5.60 -13.91
CA THR A 80 -0.35 4.54 -13.39
C THR A 80 0.41 3.24 -13.17
N TYR A 81 0.35 2.70 -11.96
CA TYR A 81 1.12 1.53 -11.56
C TYR A 81 0.28 0.48 -10.85
N LYS A 82 0.78 -0.76 -10.89
CA LYS A 82 0.28 -1.83 -10.02
C LYS A 82 0.65 -1.52 -8.58
N GLY A 83 -0.36 -1.41 -7.74
CA GLY A 83 -0.23 -1.46 -6.30
C GLY A 83 0.04 -2.89 -5.79
N PRO A 84 -0.02 -3.09 -4.48
CA PRO A 84 0.11 -4.42 -3.90
C PRO A 84 -1.09 -5.31 -4.21
N LYS A 85 -0.94 -6.61 -3.98
CA LYS A 85 -2.05 -7.57 -4.08
C LYS A 85 -3.01 -7.44 -2.89
N ASP A 86 -2.46 -7.06 -1.74
CA ASP A 86 -3.17 -6.86 -0.49
C ASP A 86 -3.05 -5.39 -0.07
N ALA A 87 -4.15 -4.81 0.44
CA ALA A 87 -4.14 -3.42 0.89
C ALA A 87 -3.26 -3.21 2.13
N ALA A 88 -3.00 -4.25 2.92
CA ALA A 88 -2.12 -4.19 4.09
C ALA A 88 -0.71 -3.66 3.76
N ASP A 89 -0.25 -3.84 2.53
CA ASP A 89 1.05 -3.37 2.07
C ASP A 89 1.04 -1.89 1.60
N LEU A 90 -0.14 -1.27 1.43
CA LEU A 90 -0.27 0.11 0.95
C LEU A 90 0.57 1.14 1.74
N PRO A 91 0.63 1.12 3.08
CA PRO A 91 1.40 2.10 3.83
C PRO A 91 2.87 2.12 3.41
N MET A 92 3.46 0.93 3.30
CA MET A 92 4.84 0.74 2.89
C MET A 92 5.03 1.04 1.41
N VAL A 93 4.14 0.58 0.52
CA VAL A 93 4.23 0.83 -0.93
C VAL A 93 4.18 2.33 -1.21
N MET A 94 3.21 3.06 -0.66
CA MET A 94 3.05 4.49 -0.89
C MET A 94 4.25 5.28 -0.35
N GLU A 95 4.79 4.90 0.82
CA GLU A 95 6.02 5.49 1.37
C GLU A 95 7.25 5.25 0.48
N ARG A 96 7.38 4.05 -0.12
CA ARG A 96 8.46 3.75 -1.07
C ARG A 96 8.36 4.58 -2.34
N VAL A 97 7.16 4.74 -2.90
CA VAL A 97 6.93 5.60 -4.07
C VAL A 97 7.27 7.06 -3.75
N ARG A 98 6.85 7.56 -2.58
CA ARG A 98 7.21 8.90 -2.10
C ARG A 98 8.73 9.13 -2.03
N ARG A 99 9.50 8.08 -1.72
CA ARG A 99 10.98 8.10 -1.70
C ARG A 99 11.62 7.93 -3.08
N GLY A 100 10.83 7.92 -4.16
CA GLY A 100 11.32 7.84 -5.54
C GLY A 100 11.45 6.43 -6.09
N VAL A 101 10.94 5.40 -5.40
CA VAL A 101 10.91 4.05 -5.97
C VAL A 101 9.88 3.98 -7.09
N LYS A 102 10.32 3.53 -8.27
CA LYS A 102 9.44 3.37 -9.43
C LYS A 102 8.73 2.02 -9.37
N LEU A 103 7.39 2.05 -9.38
CA LEU A 103 6.57 0.84 -9.47
C LEU A 103 6.47 0.35 -10.91
N SER A 104 5.88 -0.84 -11.10
CA SER A 104 5.71 -1.48 -12.39
C SER A 104 4.28 -1.35 -12.90
N HIS A 105 4.13 -1.36 -14.23
CA HIS A 105 2.82 -1.43 -14.88
C HIS A 105 2.27 -2.86 -14.93
N ASP A 106 3.14 -3.87 -14.81
CA ASP A 106 2.82 -5.27 -15.07
C ASP A 106 3.02 -6.16 -13.85
N VAL A 107 3.95 -5.79 -12.95
CA VAL A 107 4.31 -6.55 -11.76
C VAL A 107 3.68 -5.92 -10.51
N PRO A 108 2.96 -6.67 -9.66
CA PRO A 108 2.44 -6.18 -8.39
C PRO A 108 3.52 -5.55 -7.50
N ALA A 109 3.18 -4.48 -6.77
CA ALA A 109 4.16 -3.77 -5.95
C ALA A 109 4.81 -4.66 -4.89
N CYS A 110 4.06 -5.56 -4.25
CA CYS A 110 4.61 -6.47 -3.24
C CYS A 110 5.65 -7.42 -3.83
N GLU A 111 5.45 -7.93 -5.05
CA GLU A 111 6.45 -8.75 -5.74
C GLU A 111 7.67 -7.92 -6.14
N LEU A 112 7.45 -6.74 -6.73
CA LEU A 112 8.52 -5.86 -7.20
C LEU A 112 9.45 -5.43 -6.05
N LEU A 113 8.87 -5.16 -4.89
CA LEU A 113 9.59 -4.68 -3.72
C LEU A 113 10.12 -5.83 -2.85
N ASN A 114 9.99 -7.09 -3.30
CA ASN A 114 10.32 -8.30 -2.57
C ASN A 114 9.71 -8.31 -1.15
N MET A 115 8.50 -7.77 -1.02
CA MET A 115 7.72 -7.80 0.20
C MET A 115 7.27 -9.24 0.40
N ASN A 116 8.07 -9.99 1.14
CA ASN A 116 7.86 -11.40 1.37
C ASN A 116 7.31 -11.48 2.79
N THR A 117 6.00 -11.68 2.90
CA THR A 117 5.27 -11.60 4.19
C THR A 117 5.94 -12.39 5.31
N ALA A 118 6.52 -13.56 5.02
CA ALA A 118 7.26 -14.33 6.01
C ALA A 118 8.53 -13.61 6.49
N LYS A 119 9.36 -13.09 5.58
CA LYS A 119 10.62 -12.41 5.94
C LYS A 119 10.38 -11.04 6.57
N ASP A 120 9.38 -10.31 6.09
CA ASP A 120 9.04 -9.00 6.64
C ASP A 120 8.42 -9.15 8.04
N ALA A 121 7.54 -10.14 8.24
CA ALA A 121 7.02 -10.47 9.57
C ALA A 121 8.11 -10.95 10.53
N GLU A 122 9.04 -11.80 10.07
CA GLU A 122 10.21 -12.22 10.87
C GLU A 122 11.04 -11.01 11.29
N ARG A 123 11.32 -10.10 10.36
CA ARG A 123 12.12 -8.90 10.62
C ARG A 123 11.42 -7.94 11.58
N GLU A 124 10.14 -7.69 11.40
CA GLU A 124 9.35 -6.87 12.33
C GLU A 124 9.30 -7.49 13.72
N PHE A 125 9.13 -8.82 13.79
CA PHE A 125 9.17 -9.56 15.05
C PHE A 125 10.54 -9.43 15.73
N GLU A 126 11.64 -9.63 15.00
CA GLU A 126 12.99 -9.45 15.53
C GLU A 126 13.23 -8.02 16.05
N GLU A 127 12.79 -7.00 15.32
CA GLU A 127 12.91 -5.60 15.73
C GLU A 127 12.07 -5.30 16.97
N ALA A 128 10.85 -5.84 17.05
CA ALA A 128 9.98 -5.70 18.21
C ALA A 128 10.58 -6.40 19.46
N VAL A 129 11.08 -7.63 19.31
CA VAL A 129 11.77 -8.37 20.37
C VAL A 129 13.01 -7.61 20.84
N LYS A 130 13.80 -7.07 19.91
CA LYS A 130 15.01 -6.29 20.26
C LYS A 130 14.67 -5.01 21.04
N ARG A 131 13.59 -4.30 20.68
CA ARG A 131 13.11 -3.15 21.47
C ARG A 131 12.65 -3.57 22.86
N ALA A 132 11.86 -4.64 22.97
CA ALA A 132 11.38 -5.15 24.25
C ALA A 132 12.55 -5.56 25.16
N LEU A 133 13.54 -6.27 24.62
CA LEU A 133 14.77 -6.64 25.34
C LEU A 133 15.63 -5.42 25.72
N GLY A 134 15.69 -4.40 24.87
CA GLY A 134 16.36 -3.13 25.17
C GLY A 134 15.73 -2.44 26.38
N ASN A 135 14.39 -2.33 26.40
CA ASN A 135 13.63 -1.73 27.50
C ASN A 135 13.76 -2.53 28.81
N LEU A 136 13.85 -3.86 28.73
CA LEU A 136 14.08 -4.71 29.91
C LEU A 136 15.48 -4.49 30.52
N ARG A 137 16.49 -4.22 29.70
CA ARG A 137 17.85 -3.90 30.18
C ARG A 137 17.93 -2.53 30.84
N GLU A 138 17.13 -1.55 30.40
CA GLU A 138 17.02 -0.25 31.07
C GLU A 138 16.15 -0.32 32.36
N GLY A 139 15.22 -1.26 32.43
CA GLY A 139 14.30 -1.46 33.56
C GLY A 139 14.79 -2.38 34.68
N SER A 140 16.08 -2.68 34.77
CA SER A 140 16.62 -3.58 35.82
C SER A 140 17.03 -2.82 37.08
N TYR A 141 16.03 -2.36 37.85
CA TYR A 141 16.04 -2.43 39.33
C TYR A 141 14.59 -2.39 39.82
N LEU A 142 14.01 -3.55 40.17
CA LEU A 142 12.86 -3.56 41.06
C LEU A 142 13.38 -3.25 42.47
N LYS A 143 13.25 -2.00 42.93
CA LYS A 143 13.54 -1.64 44.33
C LYS A 143 12.50 -2.28 45.26
N LEU A 144 12.72 -3.54 45.65
CA LEU A 144 12.03 -4.15 46.79
C LEU A 144 12.87 -3.85 48.04
N ARG A 145 12.62 -2.66 48.60
CA ARG A 145 13.32 -2.11 49.79
C ARG A 145 14.84 -2.11 49.60
N ASP A 146 15.63 -2.73 50.47
CA ASP A 146 17.08 -2.52 50.54
C ASP A 146 17.93 -3.63 49.90
N LEU A 147 17.34 -4.45 49.02
CA LEU A 147 18.10 -5.43 48.23
C LEU A 147 18.05 -5.11 46.74
N VAL A 148 19.22 -4.83 46.17
CA VAL A 148 19.44 -4.67 44.74
C VAL A 148 19.75 -6.07 44.18
N ILE A 149 18.89 -6.57 43.28
CA ILE A 149 19.19 -7.73 42.42
C ILE A 149 19.04 -7.28 40.98
#